data_AF-A0A250JTT3-F1
#
_entry.id   AF-A0A250JTT3-F1
#
_cell.length_a   1.000
_cell.length_b   1.000
_cell.length_c   1.000
_cell.angle_alpha   90.00
_cell.angle_beta   90.00
_cell.angle_gamma   90.00
#
_symmetry.space_group_name_H-M   'P 1'
#
loop_
_entity.id
_entity.type
_entity.pdbx_description
1 polymer ?
#
loop_
_entity_poly.entity_id
_entity_poly.type
_entity_poly.pdbx_seq_one_letter_code
_entity_poly.pdbx_strand_id
1 'polypeptide(L)'
;MSDTTQGGVVKHAGAGEGAASGPDAALARLRALETLESGYEAWLELKLEQAASRLRFREERERLEQQGSFLLGAVRAAGLTPGTEPGLVAGAAAPGEFLRDAEEKLTQARDALARREAESEAKHADAFAQIRATLKDRVRRYLGASRPSLTLLLRRVGTERAILHLARVSGDTPALLCFLFAGRIPSRYGFLLDDSTEDVSLAPAPLYADEGVGADEVRPDAAGLEARVRGAGEVVPLKGFLPVFVPRPSGGEDFFRLLQRGAVLEVEVADGTAFRNVLSREESERFAGHLLRLKLEGRLGLDIEVG
;
A
#
# COMPACT_ATOMS: atom_id res chain seq x y z
N MET A 1 -11.81 -10.27 -58.11
CA MET A 1 -10.71 -10.59 -59.03
C MET A 1 -9.90 -9.31 -59.17
N SER A 2 -8.67 -9.17 -58.69
CA SER A 2 -7.68 -10.17 -58.29
C SER A 2 -6.68 -9.55 -57.32
N ASP A 3 -6.15 -10.39 -56.44
CA ASP A 3 -4.94 -10.19 -55.65
C ASP A 3 -3.78 -9.61 -56.48
N THR A 4 -2.91 -8.82 -55.84
CA THR A 4 -1.47 -9.12 -55.80
C THR A 4 -0.83 -8.45 -54.59
N THR A 5 -0.48 -9.29 -53.64
CA THR A 5 0.40 -9.08 -52.49
C THR A 5 1.87 -9.14 -52.91
N GLN A 6 2.65 -8.11 -52.61
CA GLN A 6 4.11 -8.16 -52.39
C GLN A 6 4.40 -7.05 -51.38
N GLY A 7 4.78 -7.33 -50.13
CA GLY A 7 5.95 -8.13 -49.78
C GLY A 7 7.08 -7.19 -49.37
N GLY A 8 6.82 -6.30 -48.40
CA GLY A 8 7.79 -5.36 -47.85
C GLY A 8 8.03 -5.69 -46.38
N VAL A 9 9.16 -6.36 -46.11
CA VAL A 9 9.65 -6.72 -44.78
C VAL A 9 9.89 -5.44 -43.98
N VAL A 10 8.96 -5.09 -43.08
CA VAL A 10 9.23 -4.10 -42.04
C VAL A 10 10.04 -4.79 -40.97
N LYS A 11 11.36 -4.65 -41.09
CA LYS A 11 12.33 -4.94 -40.04
C LYS A 11 12.03 -3.97 -38.89
N HIS A 12 11.19 -4.39 -37.95
CA HIS A 12 11.07 -3.70 -36.67
C HIS A 12 12.44 -3.79 -35.98
N ALA A 13 13.20 -2.70 -36.15
CA ALA A 13 14.36 -2.42 -35.34
C ALA A 13 13.94 -2.48 -33.87
N GLY A 14 14.68 -3.26 -33.08
CA GLY A 14 14.42 -3.50 -31.68
C GLY A 14 14.19 -2.19 -30.93
N ALA A 15 12.95 -2.00 -30.49
CA ALA A 15 12.65 -1.12 -29.38
C ALA A 15 13.22 -1.81 -28.13
N GLY A 16 14.06 -1.08 -27.39
CA GLY A 16 14.69 -1.59 -26.17
C GLY A 16 13.65 -2.04 -25.15
N GLU A 17 13.45 -3.35 -25.07
CA GLU A 17 12.76 -4.02 -23.97
C GLU A 17 13.70 -4.07 -22.77
N GLY A 18 13.59 -3.02 -21.97
CA GLY A 18 14.33 -2.83 -20.74
C GLY A 18 14.00 -1.45 -20.18
N ALA A 19 12.71 -1.10 -20.14
CA ALA A 19 12.29 0.06 -19.37
C ALA A 19 12.86 -0.10 -17.96
N ALA A 20 13.69 0.84 -17.55
CA ALA A 20 14.31 0.81 -16.23
C ALA A 20 13.22 0.53 -15.19
N SER A 21 13.27 -0.64 -14.55
CA SER A 21 12.44 -0.99 -13.41
C SER A 21 13.25 -0.76 -12.14
N GLY A 22 12.57 -0.60 -11.01
CA GLY A 22 13.24 -0.36 -9.73
C GLY A 22 12.98 1.01 -9.10
N PRO A 23 13.55 1.22 -7.89
CA PRO A 23 13.38 2.43 -7.09
C PRO A 23 13.62 3.73 -7.87
N ASP A 24 14.71 3.82 -8.62
CA ASP A 24 15.08 5.04 -9.34
C ASP A 24 14.10 5.40 -10.45
N ALA A 25 13.54 4.39 -11.13
CA ALA A 25 12.58 4.60 -12.20
C ALA A 25 11.22 5.07 -11.66
N ALA A 26 10.77 4.51 -10.53
CA ALA A 26 9.57 4.98 -9.85
C ALA A 26 9.73 6.44 -9.38
N LEU A 27 10.90 6.80 -8.83
CA LEU A 27 11.21 8.16 -8.45
C LEU A 27 11.31 9.11 -9.65
N ALA A 28 11.86 8.66 -10.78
CA ALA A 28 11.91 9.44 -12.01
C ALA A 28 10.51 9.72 -12.56
N ARG A 29 9.63 8.72 -12.59
CA ARG A 29 8.22 8.88 -12.99
C ARG A 29 7.47 9.83 -12.07
N LEU A 30 7.64 9.67 -10.76
CA LEU A 30 7.08 10.58 -9.77
C LEU A 30 7.53 12.02 -10.06
N ARG A 31 8.81 12.27 -10.36
CA ARG A 31 9.31 13.62 -10.66
C ARG A 31 8.81 14.17 -12.00
N ALA A 32 8.61 13.31 -13.00
CA ALA A 32 8.17 13.70 -14.34
C ALA A 32 6.69 14.08 -14.41
N LEU A 33 5.83 13.40 -13.63
CA LEU A 33 4.39 13.62 -13.64
C LEU A 33 3.94 14.23 -12.32
N GLU A 34 3.29 15.40 -12.37
CA GLU A 34 2.93 16.18 -11.19
C GLU A 34 1.57 15.85 -10.57
N THR A 35 0.77 14.96 -11.18
CA THR A 35 -0.55 14.61 -10.66
C THR A 35 -0.47 13.72 -9.42
N LEU A 36 -1.55 13.65 -8.64
CA LEU A 36 -1.63 12.73 -7.50
C LEU A 36 -1.80 11.30 -7.99
N GLU A 37 -2.69 11.07 -8.94
CA GLU A 37 -2.91 9.76 -9.59
C GLU A 37 -1.60 9.11 -10.04
N SER A 38 -0.78 9.82 -10.83
CA SER A 38 0.50 9.28 -11.32
C SER A 38 1.49 9.01 -10.19
N GLY A 39 1.46 9.80 -9.12
CA GLY A 39 2.30 9.58 -7.95
C GLY A 39 1.91 8.32 -7.20
N TYR A 40 0.60 8.03 -7.10
CA TYR A 40 0.09 6.79 -6.53
C TYR A 40 0.33 5.58 -7.43
N GLU A 41 0.27 5.73 -8.74
CA GLU A 41 0.65 4.68 -9.69
C GLU A 41 2.13 4.31 -9.55
N ALA A 42 3.02 5.31 -9.52
CA ALA A 42 4.45 5.08 -9.28
C ALA A 42 4.70 4.40 -7.92
N TRP A 43 3.90 4.73 -6.91
CA TRP A 43 3.96 4.06 -5.61
C TRP A 43 3.52 2.59 -5.70
N LEU A 44 2.41 2.30 -6.38
CA LEU A 44 1.91 0.94 -6.57
C LEU A 44 2.94 0.09 -7.33
N GLU A 45 3.52 0.62 -8.40
CA GLU A 45 4.59 -0.04 -9.15
C GLU A 45 5.79 -0.38 -8.25
N LEU A 46 6.21 0.55 -7.38
CA LEU A 46 7.30 0.28 -6.43
C LEU A 46 6.96 -0.83 -5.44
N LYS A 47 5.70 -0.93 -4.98
CA LYS A 47 5.23 -2.04 -4.13
C LYS A 47 5.33 -3.38 -4.86
N LEU A 48 4.87 -3.42 -6.11
CA LEU A 48 4.93 -4.62 -6.95
C LEU A 48 6.37 -5.05 -7.24
N GLU A 49 7.25 -4.08 -7.55
CA GLU A 49 8.68 -4.32 -7.78
C GLU A 49 9.37 -4.89 -6.53
N GLN A 50 9.09 -4.33 -5.34
CA GLN A 50 9.64 -4.83 -4.09
C GLN A 50 9.17 -6.27 -3.82
N ALA A 51 7.88 -6.55 -4.02
CA ALA A 51 7.33 -7.89 -3.86
C ALA A 51 8.01 -8.90 -4.82
N ALA A 52 8.20 -8.53 -6.08
CA ALA A 52 8.92 -9.33 -7.05
C ALA A 52 10.41 -9.51 -6.67
N SER A 53 11.07 -8.47 -6.16
CA SER A 53 12.45 -8.56 -5.68
C SER A 53 12.59 -9.53 -4.53
N ARG A 54 11.68 -9.49 -3.54
CA ARG A 54 11.66 -10.42 -2.41
C ARG A 54 11.47 -11.86 -2.84
N LEU A 55 10.60 -12.10 -3.83
CA LEU A 55 10.41 -13.43 -4.40
C LEU A 55 11.71 -13.94 -5.04
N ARG A 56 12.37 -13.12 -5.87
CA ARG A 56 13.64 -13.49 -6.50
C ARG A 56 14.73 -13.83 -5.47
N PHE A 57 14.86 -13.05 -4.40
CA PHE A 57 15.83 -13.36 -3.33
C PHE A 57 15.48 -14.63 -2.56
N ARG A 58 14.19 -14.93 -2.37
CA ARG A 58 13.75 -16.20 -1.79
C ARG A 58 14.14 -17.38 -2.67
N GLU A 59 13.85 -17.32 -3.96
CA GLU A 59 14.20 -18.35 -4.94
C GLU A 59 15.72 -18.55 -5.06
N GLU A 60 16.51 -17.45 -5.08
CA GLU A 60 17.97 -17.53 -5.13
C GLU A 60 18.55 -18.18 -3.87
N ARG A 61 17.98 -17.89 -2.69
CA ARG A 61 18.35 -18.52 -1.43
C ARG A 61 18.04 -20.01 -1.41
N GLU A 62 16.83 -20.40 -1.81
CA GLU A 62 16.43 -21.81 -1.90
C GLU A 62 17.34 -22.58 -2.88
N ARG A 63 17.64 -21.98 -4.04
CA ARG A 63 18.57 -22.57 -5.01
C ARG A 63 19.98 -22.73 -4.44
N LEU A 64 20.49 -21.72 -3.74
CA LEU A 64 21.82 -21.76 -3.12
C LEU A 64 21.88 -22.85 -2.02
N GLU A 65 20.81 -23.02 -1.26
CA GLU A 65 20.70 -24.08 -0.24
C GLU A 65 20.64 -25.48 -0.86
N GLN A 66 19.87 -25.67 -1.93
CA GLN A 66 19.81 -26.94 -2.66
C GLN A 66 21.16 -27.30 -3.30
N GLN A 67 21.80 -26.34 -3.98
CA GLN A 67 23.11 -26.55 -4.59
C GLN A 67 24.19 -26.81 -3.53
N GLY A 68 24.18 -26.05 -2.44
CA GLY A 68 25.12 -26.22 -1.33
C GLY A 68 24.97 -27.57 -0.63
N SER A 69 23.74 -27.99 -0.32
CA SER A 69 23.46 -29.29 0.31
C SER A 69 23.83 -30.46 -0.60
N PHE A 70 23.55 -30.37 -1.89
CA PHE A 70 23.95 -31.37 -2.87
C PHE A 70 25.48 -31.49 -2.97
N LEU A 71 26.20 -30.37 -3.10
CA LEU A 71 27.66 -30.39 -3.21
C LEU A 71 28.32 -30.94 -1.95
N LEU A 72 27.89 -30.50 -0.76
CA LEU A 72 28.42 -31.02 0.51
C LEU A 72 28.06 -32.51 0.69
N GLY A 73 26.85 -32.92 0.32
CA GLY A 73 26.43 -34.33 0.32
C GLY A 73 27.25 -35.18 -0.64
N ALA A 74 27.51 -34.69 -1.85
CA ALA A 74 28.30 -35.37 -2.87
C ALA A 74 29.76 -35.55 -2.42
N VAL A 75 30.38 -34.53 -1.81
CA VAL A 75 31.76 -34.64 -1.30
C VAL A 75 31.84 -35.59 -0.10
N ARG A 76 30.86 -35.54 0.82
CA ARG A 76 30.78 -36.49 1.93
C ARG A 76 30.58 -37.93 1.45
N ALA A 77 29.73 -38.14 0.44
CA ALA A 77 29.46 -39.45 -0.16
C ALA A 77 30.64 -39.96 -1.01
N ALA A 78 31.38 -39.05 -1.66
CA ALA A 78 32.59 -39.37 -2.40
C ALA A 78 33.71 -39.90 -1.50
N GLY A 79 33.60 -39.68 -0.17
CA GLY A 79 34.19 -40.53 0.86
C GLY A 79 35.54 -41.12 0.51
N LEU A 80 36.52 -40.27 0.18
CA LEU A 80 37.90 -40.68 -0.04
C LEU A 80 38.45 -41.25 1.28
N THR A 81 38.15 -42.52 1.53
CA THR A 81 38.81 -43.35 2.51
C THR A 81 40.26 -43.47 2.07
N PRO A 82 41.25 -43.14 2.92
CA PRO A 82 42.64 -43.42 2.60
C PRO A 82 42.80 -44.94 2.55
N GLY A 83 42.74 -45.49 1.34
CA GLY A 83 43.14 -46.86 1.07
C GLY A 83 44.61 -47.00 1.40
N THR A 84 44.94 -47.96 2.25
CA THR A 84 46.27 -48.27 2.75
C THR A 84 47.16 -48.91 1.67
N GLU A 85 47.33 -48.27 0.52
CA GLU A 85 48.31 -48.69 -0.48
C GLU A 85 49.32 -47.56 -0.74
N PRO A 86 50.61 -47.78 -0.46
CA PRO A 86 51.65 -46.78 -0.70
C PRO A 86 51.97 -46.76 -2.18
N GLY A 87 51.30 -45.89 -2.94
CA GLY A 87 51.54 -45.78 -4.36
C GLY A 87 50.89 -44.58 -5.02
N LEU A 88 51.67 -43.51 -5.11
CA LEU A 88 51.60 -42.42 -6.09
C LEU A 88 50.72 -41.18 -5.77
N VAL A 89 51.45 -40.06 -5.70
CA VAL A 89 51.09 -38.64 -5.85
C VAL A 89 50.44 -37.95 -4.65
N ALA A 90 51.29 -37.47 -3.74
CA ALA A 90 51.04 -36.27 -2.96
C ALA A 90 50.82 -35.09 -3.92
N GLY A 91 49.61 -34.51 -3.89
CA GLY A 91 49.26 -33.34 -4.72
C GLY A 91 47.78 -32.97 -4.70
N ALA A 92 46.89 -33.86 -4.25
CA ALA A 92 45.48 -33.50 -4.01
C ALA A 92 45.32 -33.00 -2.56
N ALA A 93 44.85 -31.76 -2.40
CA ALA A 93 44.39 -31.24 -1.11
C ALA A 93 43.51 -32.29 -0.43
N ALA A 94 43.73 -32.52 0.87
CA ALA A 94 43.04 -33.59 1.58
C ALA A 94 41.52 -33.38 1.45
N PRO A 95 40.70 -34.44 1.33
CA PRO A 95 39.24 -34.33 1.17
C PRO A 95 38.57 -33.42 2.22
N GLY A 96 39.15 -33.32 3.42
CA GLY A 96 38.74 -32.39 4.47
C GLY A 96 39.03 -30.91 4.19
N GLU A 97 40.12 -30.58 3.49
CA GLU A 97 40.41 -29.22 3.05
C GLU A 97 39.43 -28.77 1.97
N PHE A 98 39.08 -29.65 1.02
CA PHE A 98 38.08 -29.35 0.01
C PHE A 98 36.68 -29.14 0.62
N LEU A 99 36.28 -29.96 1.60
CA LEU A 99 35.04 -29.78 2.34
C LEU A 99 35.02 -28.43 3.05
N ARG A 100 36.09 -28.08 3.77
CA ARG A 100 36.21 -26.80 4.48
C ARG A 100 36.13 -25.62 3.51
N ASP A 101 36.85 -25.67 2.40
CA ASP A 101 36.83 -24.64 1.36
C ASP A 101 35.42 -24.51 0.72
N ALA A 102 34.70 -25.62 0.54
CA ALA A 102 33.34 -25.61 0.01
C ALA A 102 32.33 -25.02 1.01
N GLU A 103 32.46 -25.34 2.30
CA GLU A 103 31.66 -24.76 3.38
C GLU A 103 31.93 -23.25 3.54
N GLU A 104 33.20 -22.84 3.47
CA GLU A 104 33.61 -21.43 3.50
C GLU A 104 33.04 -20.66 2.29
N LYS A 105 33.15 -21.21 1.07
CA LYS A 105 32.55 -20.60 -0.14
C LYS A 105 31.04 -20.49 -0.08
N LEU A 106 30.36 -21.52 0.42
CA LEU A 106 28.90 -21.50 0.59
C LEU A 106 28.47 -20.43 1.60
N THR A 107 29.22 -20.28 2.69
CA THR A 107 28.98 -19.24 3.70
C THR A 107 29.19 -17.85 3.09
N GLN A 108 30.29 -17.62 2.38
CA GLN A 108 30.54 -16.35 1.68
C GLN A 108 29.45 -16.02 0.66
N ALA A 109 28.95 -17.02 -0.08
CA ALA A 109 27.86 -16.83 -1.04
C ALA A 109 26.54 -16.44 -0.35
N ARG A 110 26.22 -17.05 0.79
CA ARG A 110 25.05 -16.70 1.61
C ARG A 110 25.16 -15.27 2.14
N ASP A 111 26.32 -14.89 2.66
CA ASP A 111 26.56 -13.54 3.18
C ASP A 111 26.51 -12.49 2.06
N ALA A 112 27.02 -12.81 0.86
CA ALA A 112 26.90 -11.95 -0.30
C ALA A 112 25.44 -11.80 -0.78
N LEU A 113 24.65 -12.86 -0.73
CA LEU A 113 23.21 -12.80 -1.04
C LEU A 113 22.46 -11.94 -0.01
N ALA A 114 22.70 -12.17 1.29
CA ALA A 114 22.07 -11.41 2.37
C ALA A 114 22.40 -9.91 2.30
N ARG A 115 23.66 -9.56 1.98
CA ARG A 115 24.04 -8.15 1.76
C ARG A 115 23.30 -7.53 0.58
N ARG A 116 23.19 -8.23 -0.55
CA ARG A 116 22.43 -7.75 -1.72
C ARG A 116 20.94 -7.58 -1.42
N GLU A 117 20.34 -8.51 -0.66
CA GLU A 117 18.95 -8.42 -0.21
C GLU A 117 18.76 -7.18 0.68
N ALA A 118 19.63 -6.98 1.68
CA ALA A 118 19.57 -5.83 2.58
C ALA A 118 19.76 -4.48 1.85
N GLU A 119 20.71 -4.40 0.91
CA GLU A 119 20.91 -3.21 0.08
C GLU A 119 19.70 -2.92 -0.81
N SER A 120 19.08 -3.95 -1.39
CA SER A 120 17.86 -3.80 -2.18
C SER A 120 16.70 -3.30 -1.32
N GLU A 121 16.48 -3.88 -0.13
CA GLU A 121 15.43 -3.46 0.80
C GLU A 121 15.64 -2.01 1.28
N ALA A 122 16.87 -1.62 1.58
CA ALA A 122 17.19 -0.24 1.95
C ALA A 122 16.84 0.76 0.83
N LYS A 123 17.21 0.45 -0.42
CA LYS A 123 16.86 1.30 -1.58
C LYS A 123 15.35 1.43 -1.78
N HIS A 124 14.59 0.35 -1.60
CA HIS A 124 13.13 0.42 -1.68
C HIS A 124 12.56 1.24 -0.52
N ALA A 125 13.04 1.05 0.71
CA ALA A 125 12.60 1.81 1.87
C ALA A 125 12.81 3.33 1.70
N ASP A 126 13.98 3.73 1.19
CA ASP A 126 14.30 5.13 0.89
C ASP A 126 13.38 5.70 -0.20
N ALA A 127 13.14 4.94 -1.27
CA ALA A 127 12.24 5.35 -2.34
C ALA A 127 10.79 5.48 -1.84
N PHE A 128 10.31 4.56 -1.01
CA PHE A 128 8.98 4.69 -0.40
C PHE A 128 8.87 5.94 0.48
N ALA A 129 9.89 6.25 1.27
CA ALA A 129 9.90 7.46 2.09
C ALA A 129 9.81 8.72 1.21
N GLN A 130 10.59 8.78 0.13
CA GLN A 130 10.56 9.89 -0.82
C GLN A 130 9.20 10.03 -1.52
N ILE A 131 8.61 8.92 -1.98
CA ILE A 131 7.30 8.95 -2.65
C ILE A 131 6.21 9.44 -1.68
N ARG A 132 6.15 8.91 -0.46
CA ARG A 132 5.16 9.34 0.55
C ARG A 132 5.28 10.81 0.90
N ALA A 133 6.50 11.30 1.14
CA ALA A 133 6.75 12.71 1.42
C ALA A 133 6.30 13.60 0.26
N THR A 134 6.64 13.20 -0.98
CA THR A 134 6.25 13.95 -2.18
C THR A 134 4.73 13.99 -2.39
N LEU A 135 4.05 12.85 -2.21
CA LEU A 135 2.58 12.77 -2.31
C LEU A 135 1.91 13.64 -1.25
N LYS A 136 2.37 13.57 0.00
CA LYS A 136 1.88 14.40 1.10
C LYS A 136 2.04 15.90 0.79
N ASP A 137 3.18 16.30 0.26
CA ASP A 137 3.44 17.69 -0.10
C ASP A 137 2.63 18.14 -1.32
N ARG A 138 2.38 17.26 -2.30
CA ARG A 138 1.43 17.53 -3.40
C ARG A 138 0.01 17.72 -2.89
N VAL A 139 -0.48 16.83 -2.04
CA VAL A 139 -1.81 16.94 -1.43
C VAL A 139 -1.95 18.28 -0.68
N ARG A 140 -0.94 18.67 0.11
CA ARG A 140 -0.92 19.98 0.78
C ARG A 140 -0.99 21.14 -0.21
N ARG A 141 -0.21 21.10 -1.29
CA ARG A 141 -0.26 22.14 -2.34
C ARG A 141 -1.62 22.19 -3.03
N TYR A 142 -2.20 21.05 -3.33
CA TYR A 142 -3.52 20.95 -3.98
C TYR A 142 -4.63 21.51 -3.09
N LEU A 143 -4.60 21.22 -1.79
CA LEU A 143 -5.51 21.83 -0.80
C LEU A 143 -5.31 23.33 -0.65
N GLY A 144 -4.08 23.84 -0.85
CA GLY A 144 -3.79 25.27 -0.86
C GLY A 144 -4.32 25.99 -2.12
N ALA A 145 -4.38 25.29 -3.25
CA ALA A 145 -4.82 25.84 -4.53
C ALA A 145 -6.32 25.66 -4.79
N SER A 146 -6.92 24.58 -4.29
CA SER A 146 -8.29 24.19 -4.57
C SER A 146 -8.95 23.56 -3.34
N ARG A 147 -10.25 23.79 -3.18
CA ARG A 147 -11.02 23.25 -2.06
C ARG A 147 -11.80 22.03 -2.54
N PRO A 148 -11.64 20.85 -1.91
CA PRO A 148 -12.50 19.71 -2.22
C PRO A 148 -13.96 20.09 -1.89
N SER A 149 -14.90 19.69 -2.75
CA SER A 149 -16.33 19.99 -2.56
C SER A 149 -17.08 18.76 -2.07
N LEU A 150 -18.06 19.00 -1.19
CA LEU A 150 -18.96 17.99 -0.64
C LEU A 150 -20.40 18.49 -0.71
N THR A 151 -21.33 17.60 -1.02
CA THR A 151 -22.77 17.87 -0.96
C THR A 151 -23.37 17.01 0.16
N LEU A 152 -23.84 17.64 1.22
CA LEU A 152 -24.49 16.99 2.35
C LEU A 152 -25.98 16.85 2.10
N LEU A 153 -26.47 15.62 2.15
CA LEU A 153 -27.85 15.22 1.99
C LEU A 153 -28.40 14.83 3.36
N LEU A 154 -29.37 15.59 3.87
CA LEU A 154 -30.00 15.30 5.17
C LEU A 154 -31.32 14.54 4.96
N ARG A 155 -31.43 13.34 5.57
CA ARG A 155 -32.70 12.62 5.69
C ARG A 155 -33.11 12.52 7.16
N ARG A 156 -34.21 13.16 7.53
CA ARG A 156 -34.77 13.05 8.89
C ARG A 156 -35.46 11.71 9.10
N VAL A 157 -35.30 11.15 10.31
CA VAL A 157 -35.98 9.93 10.77
C VAL A 157 -36.75 10.30 12.05
N GLY A 158 -37.96 10.83 11.87
CA GLY A 158 -38.71 11.45 12.97
C GLY A 158 -38.13 12.81 13.39
N THR A 159 -38.35 13.22 14.64
CA THR A 159 -37.93 14.54 15.16
C THR A 159 -36.54 14.54 15.78
N GLU A 160 -36.09 13.41 16.33
CA GLU A 160 -34.88 13.33 17.16
C GLU A 160 -33.71 12.58 16.50
N ARG A 161 -33.92 12.00 15.31
CA ARG A 161 -32.92 11.19 14.63
C ARG A 161 -32.79 11.57 13.16
N ALA A 162 -31.61 11.35 12.61
CA ALA A 162 -31.31 11.60 11.21
C ALA A 162 -30.35 10.56 10.65
N ILE A 163 -30.41 10.38 9.34
CA ILE A 163 -29.39 9.70 8.55
C ILE A 163 -28.79 10.76 7.63
N LEU A 164 -27.47 10.86 7.63
CA LEU A 164 -26.73 11.78 6.78
C LEU A 164 -26.02 11.01 5.67
N HIS A 165 -26.12 11.53 4.46
CA HIS A 165 -25.33 11.06 3.34
C HIS A 165 -24.55 12.23 2.74
N LEU A 166 -23.41 11.92 2.13
CA LEU A 166 -22.70 12.83 1.24
C LEU A 166 -22.79 12.30 -0.19
N ALA A 167 -22.86 13.18 -1.17
CA ALA A 167 -22.67 12.80 -2.56
C ALA A 167 -21.29 12.13 -2.73
N ARG A 168 -21.24 11.11 -3.60
CA ARG A 168 -19.98 10.42 -3.90
C ARG A 168 -18.98 11.39 -4.53
N VAL A 169 -17.73 11.26 -4.11
CA VAL A 169 -16.60 12.02 -4.66
C VAL A 169 -15.68 11.12 -5.49
N SER A 170 -14.94 11.71 -6.43
CA SER A 170 -14.05 11.00 -7.35
C SER A 170 -12.79 11.81 -7.68
N GLY A 171 -11.91 11.22 -8.49
CA GLY A 171 -10.61 11.80 -8.86
C GLY A 171 -9.71 11.97 -7.65
N ASP A 172 -9.05 13.12 -7.55
CA ASP A 172 -8.13 13.44 -6.44
C ASP A 172 -8.86 13.67 -5.11
N THR A 173 -10.15 14.02 -5.16
CA THR A 173 -10.95 14.47 -4.00
C THR A 173 -10.88 13.54 -2.79
N PRO A 174 -11.00 12.20 -2.91
CA PRO A 174 -10.87 11.29 -1.78
C PRO A 174 -9.53 11.41 -1.04
N ALA A 175 -8.41 11.51 -1.77
CA ALA A 175 -7.09 11.65 -1.15
C ALA A 175 -6.94 13.01 -0.45
N LEU A 176 -7.46 14.07 -1.06
CA LEU A 176 -7.49 15.42 -0.46
C LEU A 176 -8.32 15.44 0.83
N LEU A 177 -9.51 14.82 0.83
CA LEU A 177 -10.38 14.74 1.99
C LEU A 177 -9.78 13.88 3.11
N CYS A 178 -9.16 12.74 2.77
CA CYS A 178 -8.46 11.91 3.76
C CYS A 178 -7.40 12.71 4.50
N PHE A 179 -6.58 13.48 3.77
CA PHE A 179 -5.58 14.34 4.38
C PHE A 179 -6.20 15.51 5.16
N LEU A 180 -7.27 16.12 4.64
CA LEU A 180 -7.96 17.21 5.32
C LEU A 180 -8.50 16.79 6.69
N PHE A 181 -9.07 15.59 6.78
CA PHE A 181 -9.74 15.09 7.98
C PHE A 181 -8.83 14.34 8.96
N ALA A 182 -7.83 13.61 8.47
CA ALA A 182 -6.95 12.79 9.33
C ALA A 182 -5.48 13.23 9.32
N GLY A 183 -5.09 14.22 8.50
CA GLY A 183 -3.69 14.68 8.39
C GLY A 183 -2.75 13.66 7.75
N ARG A 184 -3.29 12.57 7.18
CA ARG A 184 -2.57 11.43 6.60
C ARG A 184 -3.09 11.14 5.20
N ILE A 185 -2.22 10.63 4.34
CA ILE A 185 -2.60 10.22 2.99
C ILE A 185 -3.05 8.75 2.98
N PRO A 186 -4.00 8.35 2.13
CA PRO A 186 -4.36 6.94 1.99
C PRO A 186 -3.22 6.15 1.36
N SER A 187 -3.14 4.84 1.59
CA SER A 187 -2.14 3.96 0.98
C SER A 187 -2.38 3.69 -0.52
N ARG A 188 -3.61 3.94 -1.00
CA ARG A 188 -4.05 3.74 -2.38
C ARG A 188 -4.89 4.94 -2.85
N TYR A 189 -4.80 5.27 -4.14
CA TYR A 189 -5.55 6.37 -4.74
C TYR A 189 -7.07 6.09 -4.76
N GLY A 190 -7.45 4.91 -5.28
CA GLY A 190 -8.85 4.48 -5.39
C GLY A 190 -9.47 3.92 -4.09
N PHE A 191 -8.87 4.17 -2.93
CA PHE A 191 -9.25 3.51 -1.67
C PHE A 191 -10.73 3.66 -1.33
N LEU A 192 -11.34 4.81 -1.63
CA LEU A 192 -12.75 5.06 -1.34
C LEU A 192 -13.68 4.30 -2.29
N LEU A 193 -13.21 4.01 -3.51
CA LEU A 193 -13.97 3.36 -4.58
C LEU A 193 -13.89 1.83 -4.53
N ASP A 194 -13.07 1.28 -3.63
CA ASP A 194 -12.84 -0.15 -3.49
C ASP A 194 -13.86 -0.81 -2.55
N ASP A 195 -14.80 -1.53 -3.13
CA ASP A 195 -15.84 -2.31 -2.45
C ASP A 195 -15.54 -3.82 -2.43
N SER A 196 -14.32 -4.24 -2.78
CA SER A 196 -13.98 -5.65 -2.83
C SER A 196 -14.06 -6.31 -1.45
N THR A 197 -14.69 -7.47 -1.39
CA THR A 197 -14.67 -8.36 -0.22
C THR A 197 -14.13 -9.73 -0.60
N GLU A 198 -13.32 -10.32 0.27
CA GLU A 198 -12.88 -11.72 0.13
C GLU A 198 -13.95 -12.71 0.62
N ASP A 199 -14.89 -12.24 1.46
CA ASP A 199 -16.00 -13.02 2.01
C ASP A 199 -17.31 -12.27 1.79
N VAL A 200 -18.16 -12.81 0.91
CA VAL A 200 -19.45 -12.19 0.53
C VAL A 200 -20.45 -12.17 1.69
N SER A 201 -20.25 -13.01 2.72
CA SER A 201 -21.11 -13.03 3.90
C SER A 201 -20.80 -11.92 4.90
N LEU A 202 -19.65 -11.26 4.76
CA LEU A 202 -19.20 -10.18 5.62
C LEU A 202 -19.19 -8.84 4.86
N ALA A 203 -19.36 -7.74 5.61
CA ALA A 203 -19.06 -6.42 5.06
C ALA A 203 -17.58 -6.36 4.60
N PRO A 204 -17.20 -5.52 3.62
CA PRO A 204 -15.80 -5.35 3.25
C PRO A 204 -14.92 -4.97 4.44
N ALA A 205 -13.70 -5.51 4.49
CA ALA A 205 -12.74 -5.16 5.54
C ALA A 205 -12.34 -3.67 5.39
N PRO A 206 -12.34 -2.88 6.48
CA PRO A 206 -12.03 -1.45 6.40
C PRO A 206 -10.54 -1.13 6.17
N LEU A 207 -9.65 -2.13 6.26
CA LEU A 207 -8.21 -1.94 6.04
C LEU A 207 -7.64 -2.91 4.99
N TYR A 208 -6.63 -2.48 4.25
CA TYR A 208 -5.90 -3.30 3.28
C TYR A 208 -4.87 -4.22 3.98
N ALA A 209 -5.04 -5.54 3.86
CA ALA A 209 -4.15 -6.54 4.46
C ALA A 209 -2.70 -6.44 3.98
N ASP A 210 -2.53 -6.23 2.68
CA ASP A 210 -1.24 -6.15 1.98
C ASP A 210 -0.48 -4.83 2.24
N GLU A 211 -1.08 -3.90 2.99
CA GLU A 211 -0.46 -2.62 3.37
C GLU A 211 0.13 -2.67 4.80
N GLY A 212 0.62 -3.84 5.20
CA GLY A 212 1.26 -4.06 6.51
C GLY A 212 0.26 -4.19 7.66
N VAL A 213 -0.96 -4.67 7.38
CA VAL A 213 -1.99 -4.92 8.38
C VAL A 213 -2.07 -6.42 8.65
N GLY A 214 -2.01 -6.83 9.91
CA GLY A 214 -2.16 -8.25 10.27
C GLY A 214 -3.49 -8.81 9.78
N ALA A 215 -3.54 -10.10 9.41
CA ALA A 215 -4.73 -10.73 8.86
C ALA A 215 -5.93 -10.73 9.84
N ASP A 216 -5.65 -10.71 11.13
CA ASP A 216 -6.61 -10.58 12.23
C ASP A 216 -6.96 -9.11 12.55
N GLU A 217 -6.19 -8.16 12.03
CA GLU A 217 -6.34 -6.72 12.29
C GLU A 217 -7.04 -5.96 11.16
N VAL A 218 -7.36 -6.61 10.03
CA VAL A 218 -8.01 -5.94 8.88
C VAL A 218 -9.44 -5.49 9.17
N ARG A 219 -10.06 -6.06 10.21
CA ARG A 219 -11.42 -5.79 10.67
C ARG A 219 -11.43 -5.35 12.14
N PRO A 220 -10.76 -4.23 12.47
CA PRO A 220 -10.83 -3.72 13.82
C PRO A 220 -12.25 -3.26 14.13
N ASP A 221 -12.60 -3.28 15.41
CA ASP A 221 -13.80 -2.62 15.91
C ASP A 221 -13.65 -1.09 15.81
N ALA A 222 -14.68 -0.32 16.19
CA ALA A 222 -14.66 1.13 16.04
C ALA A 222 -13.50 1.81 16.80
N ALA A 223 -13.21 1.34 18.02
CA ALA A 223 -12.13 1.85 18.85
C ALA A 223 -10.74 1.51 18.26
N GLY A 224 -10.55 0.28 17.78
CA GLY A 224 -9.33 -0.14 17.11
C GLY A 224 -9.09 0.61 15.80
N LEU A 225 -10.17 0.89 15.06
CA LEU A 225 -10.08 1.69 13.82
C LEU A 225 -9.71 3.15 14.14
N GLU A 226 -10.32 3.75 15.16
CA GLU A 226 -9.94 5.08 15.64
C GLU A 226 -8.45 5.13 15.99
N ALA A 227 -7.98 4.19 16.82
CA ALA A 227 -6.59 4.11 17.23
C ALA A 227 -5.64 3.97 16.03
N ARG A 228 -6.01 3.18 15.01
CA ARG A 228 -5.24 3.01 13.77
C ARG A 228 -5.13 4.32 13.00
N VAL A 229 -6.23 5.06 12.86
CA VAL A 229 -6.26 6.33 12.13
C VAL A 229 -5.47 7.41 12.86
N ARG A 230 -5.62 7.51 14.19
CA ARG A 230 -4.88 8.47 15.04
C ARG A 230 -3.41 8.11 15.26
N GLY A 231 -3.05 6.85 15.04
CA GLY A 231 -1.69 6.35 15.20
C GLY A 231 -0.66 7.17 14.42
N ALA A 232 0.61 7.05 14.82
CA ALA A 232 1.71 7.74 14.17
C ALA A 232 1.89 7.26 12.71
N GLY A 233 2.46 8.15 11.89
CA GLY A 233 2.84 7.86 10.51
C GLY A 233 2.10 8.72 9.49
N GLU A 234 2.57 8.68 8.25
CA GLU A 234 2.08 9.56 7.18
C GLU A 234 0.94 8.94 6.37
N VAL A 235 0.86 7.62 6.38
CA VAL A 235 0.00 6.81 5.50
C VAL A 235 -0.96 5.99 6.32
N VAL A 236 -2.22 5.92 5.89
CA VAL A 236 -3.25 5.08 6.51
C VAL A 236 -3.82 4.09 5.47
N PRO A 237 -3.89 2.77 5.78
CA PRO A 237 -4.29 1.75 4.81
C PRO A 237 -5.81 1.56 4.74
N LEU A 238 -6.54 2.64 4.51
CA LEU A 238 -8.00 2.68 4.50
C LEU A 238 -8.59 1.97 3.28
N LYS A 239 -9.76 1.35 3.44
CA LYS A 239 -10.54 0.77 2.34
C LYS A 239 -12.02 1.14 2.49
N GLY A 240 -12.59 1.76 1.46
CA GLY A 240 -14.02 2.03 1.32
C GLY A 240 -14.61 3.12 2.22
N PHE A 241 -13.81 3.91 2.94
CA PHE A 241 -14.34 5.00 3.78
C PHE A 241 -13.37 6.16 4.01
N LEU A 242 -13.89 7.34 4.37
CA LEU A 242 -13.13 8.49 4.87
C LEU A 242 -13.27 8.65 6.38
N PRO A 243 -12.18 8.74 7.17
CA PRO A 243 -12.25 9.07 8.60
C PRO A 243 -12.51 10.56 8.81
N VAL A 244 -13.31 10.91 9.82
CA VAL A 244 -13.59 12.30 10.22
C VAL A 244 -13.60 12.40 11.74
N PHE A 245 -12.83 13.33 12.29
CA PHE A 245 -12.85 13.62 13.72
C PHE A 245 -13.59 14.93 13.97
N VAL A 246 -14.66 14.86 14.75
CA VAL A 246 -15.57 15.98 15.00
C VAL A 246 -15.42 16.45 16.45
N PRO A 247 -14.97 17.68 16.72
CA PRO A 247 -14.82 18.19 18.07
C PRO A 247 -16.13 18.21 18.86
N ARG A 248 -16.04 17.87 20.14
CA ARG A 248 -17.15 17.94 21.09
C ARG A 248 -17.13 19.25 21.89
N PRO A 249 -18.30 19.82 22.24
CA PRO A 249 -18.36 21.00 23.11
C PRO A 249 -17.73 20.77 24.50
N SER A 250 -17.87 19.55 25.04
CA SER A 250 -17.31 19.14 26.33
C SER A 250 -15.82 18.81 26.30
N GLY A 251 -15.17 18.90 25.14
CA GLY A 251 -13.79 18.48 24.92
C GLY A 251 -13.65 17.08 24.31
N GLY A 252 -12.54 16.87 23.62
CA GLY A 252 -12.30 15.70 22.80
C GLY A 252 -13.02 15.75 21.45
N GLU A 253 -13.06 14.63 20.76
CA GLU A 253 -13.65 14.48 19.43
C GLU A 253 -14.43 13.17 19.37
N ASP A 254 -15.46 13.12 18.53
CA ASP A 254 -16.09 11.87 18.13
C ASP A 254 -15.50 11.41 16.80
N PHE A 255 -15.36 10.09 16.66
CA PHE A 255 -14.90 9.48 15.44
C PHE A 255 -16.08 9.12 14.54
N PHE A 256 -16.13 9.76 13.39
CA PHE A 256 -17.06 9.46 12.30
C PHE A 256 -16.31 8.79 11.15
N ARG A 257 -17.04 8.03 10.35
CA ARG A 257 -16.58 7.58 9.03
C ARG A 257 -17.63 7.86 7.97
N LEU A 258 -17.16 8.20 6.78
CA LEU A 258 -17.98 8.36 5.57
C LEU A 258 -17.80 7.07 4.76
N LEU A 259 -18.66 6.10 5.02
CA LEU A 259 -18.58 4.77 4.42
C LEU A 259 -19.17 4.81 3.02
N GLN A 260 -18.44 4.32 2.02
CA GLN A 260 -18.98 4.19 0.68
C GLN A 260 -20.14 3.18 0.66
N ARG A 261 -21.32 3.63 0.24
CA ARG A 261 -22.50 2.79 0.02
C ARG A 261 -23.18 3.17 -1.29
N GLY A 262 -22.87 2.42 -2.34
CA GLY A 262 -23.43 2.65 -3.68
C GLY A 262 -23.13 4.05 -4.21
N ALA A 263 -24.18 4.86 -4.37
CA ALA A 263 -24.09 6.21 -4.96
C ALA A 263 -23.77 7.33 -3.95
N VAL A 264 -23.65 7.00 -2.65
CA VAL A 264 -23.41 7.97 -1.58
C VAL A 264 -22.30 7.52 -0.64
N LEU A 265 -21.82 8.45 0.18
CA LEU A 265 -21.06 8.15 1.39
C LEU A 265 -22.01 8.28 2.58
N GLU A 266 -22.24 7.19 3.29
CA GLU A 266 -23.07 7.16 4.49
C GLU A 266 -22.26 7.58 5.71
N VAL A 267 -22.79 8.51 6.49
CA VAL A 267 -22.13 9.00 7.70
C VAL A 267 -22.46 8.03 8.84
N GLU A 268 -21.42 7.44 9.41
CA GLU A 268 -21.52 6.60 10.59
C GLU A 268 -20.68 7.17 11.73
N VAL A 269 -21.17 7.07 12.97
CA VAL A 269 -20.45 7.48 14.18
C VAL A 269 -20.04 6.24 14.98
N ALA A 270 -18.85 6.27 15.56
CA ALA A 270 -18.39 5.27 16.51
C ALA A 270 -19.22 5.33 17.79
N ASP A 271 -19.71 4.18 18.23
CA ASP A 271 -20.49 4.00 19.46
C ASP A 271 -20.01 2.72 20.16
N GLY A 272 -19.13 2.89 21.15
CA GLY A 272 -18.39 1.79 21.76
C GLY A 272 -17.52 1.06 20.73
N THR A 273 -17.81 -0.21 20.50
CA THR A 273 -17.07 -1.08 19.55
C THR A 273 -17.67 -1.08 18.15
N ALA A 274 -18.83 -0.46 17.94
CA ALA A 274 -19.56 -0.53 16.67
C ALA A 274 -19.65 0.85 16.00
N PHE A 275 -20.07 0.84 14.73
CA PHE A 275 -20.49 2.03 14.01
C PHE A 275 -22.01 2.01 13.83
N ARG A 276 -22.63 3.18 13.87
CA ARG A 276 -24.06 3.35 13.59
C ARG A 276 -24.31 4.54 12.65
N ASN A 277 -25.30 4.38 11.77
CA ASN A 277 -25.70 5.37 10.76
C ASN A 277 -26.94 6.19 11.15
N VAL A 278 -27.70 5.73 12.15
CA VAL A 278 -28.79 6.51 12.75
C VAL A 278 -28.18 7.40 13.83
N LEU A 279 -28.07 8.68 13.50
CA LEU A 279 -27.50 9.71 14.35
C LEU A 279 -28.58 10.34 15.22
N SER A 280 -28.21 10.72 16.44
CA SER A 280 -29.01 11.65 17.22
C SER A 280 -29.05 13.01 16.53
N ARG A 281 -30.05 13.82 16.86
CA ARG A 281 -30.11 15.21 16.38
C ARG A 281 -28.82 15.96 16.66
N GLU A 282 -28.31 15.87 17.88
CA GLU A 282 -27.09 16.56 18.30
C GLU A 282 -25.86 16.11 17.48
N GLU A 283 -25.69 14.81 17.25
CA GLU A 283 -24.59 14.29 16.42
C GLU A 283 -24.69 14.76 14.97
N SER A 284 -25.90 14.74 14.41
CA SER A 284 -26.11 15.19 13.03
C SER A 284 -25.82 16.69 12.85
N GLU A 285 -26.27 17.52 13.81
CA GLU A 285 -26.01 18.96 13.83
C GLU A 285 -24.52 19.24 14.04
N ARG A 286 -23.83 18.46 14.88
CA ARG A 286 -22.39 18.59 15.16
C ARG A 286 -21.55 18.22 13.94
N PHE A 287 -21.87 17.12 13.27
CA PHE A 287 -21.19 16.71 12.04
C PHE A 287 -21.38 17.77 10.93
N ALA A 288 -22.63 18.19 10.70
CA ALA A 288 -22.92 19.24 9.72
C ALA A 288 -22.23 20.57 10.08
N GLY A 289 -22.24 20.94 11.35
CA GLY A 289 -21.57 22.12 11.89
C GLY A 289 -20.05 22.07 11.70
N HIS A 290 -19.43 20.89 11.84
CA HIS A 290 -18.01 20.70 11.56
C HIS A 290 -17.68 20.94 10.08
N LEU A 291 -18.46 20.38 9.15
CA LEU A 291 -18.27 20.63 7.72
C LEU A 291 -18.50 22.12 7.38
N LEU A 292 -19.52 22.74 7.99
CA LEU A 292 -19.80 24.16 7.81
C LEU A 292 -18.64 25.03 8.31
N ARG A 293 -18.04 24.69 9.45
CA ARG A 293 -16.84 25.37 9.95
C ARG A 293 -15.69 25.28 8.93
N LEU A 294 -15.43 24.09 8.37
CA LEU A 294 -14.41 23.94 7.32
C LEU A 294 -14.71 24.76 6.06
N LYS A 295 -16.00 24.91 5.69
CA LYS A 295 -16.44 25.80 4.61
C LYS A 295 -16.12 27.26 4.93
N LEU A 296 -16.47 27.72 6.13
CA LEU A 296 -16.24 29.09 6.59
C LEU A 296 -14.74 29.42 6.71
N GLU A 297 -13.92 28.44 7.09
CA GLU A 297 -12.45 28.53 7.07
C GLU A 297 -11.85 28.51 5.66
N GLY A 298 -12.68 28.28 4.63
CA GLY A 298 -12.21 28.19 3.25
C GLY A 298 -11.37 26.95 2.97
N ARG A 299 -11.55 25.86 3.72
CA ARG A 299 -10.82 24.59 3.54
C ARG A 299 -11.61 23.56 2.72
N LEU A 300 -12.91 23.77 2.59
CA LEU A 300 -13.86 22.85 1.95
C LEU A 300 -14.93 23.65 1.19
N GLY A 301 -15.38 23.16 0.03
CA GLY A 301 -16.66 23.55 -0.56
C GLY A 301 -17.77 22.67 0.04
N LEU A 302 -18.87 23.27 0.50
CA LEU A 302 -19.97 22.51 1.07
C LEU A 302 -21.30 23.04 0.57
N ASP A 303 -22.07 22.18 -0.06
CA ASP A 303 -23.48 22.39 -0.37
C ASP A 303 -24.34 21.53 0.56
N ILE A 304 -25.48 22.05 1.01
CA ILE A 304 -26.39 21.35 1.91
C ILE A 304 -27.74 21.27 1.23
N GLU A 305 -28.16 20.05 0.89
CA GLU A 305 -29.49 19.77 0.39
C GLU A 305 -30.35 19.24 1.54
N VAL A 306 -31.43 19.97 1.79
CA VAL A 306 -32.43 19.59 2.80
C VAL A 306 -33.58 18.92 2.05
N GLY A 307 -33.74 17.62 2.29
CA GLY A 307 -34.86 16.82 1.77
C GLY A 307 -36.13 16.97 2.59
#